data_AF-A0A1A8X0W1-F1
#
_entry.id   AF-A0A1A8X0W1-F1
#
_cell.length_a   1.000
_cell.length_b   1.000
_cell.length_c   1.000
_cell.angle_alpha   90.00
_cell.angle_beta   90.00
_cell.angle_gamma   90.00
#
_symmetry.space_group_name_H-M   'P 1'
#
loop_
_entity.id
_entity.type
_entity.pdbx_description
1 polymer ?
#
loop_
_entity_poly.entity_id
_entity_poly.type
_entity_poly.pdbx_seq_one_letter_code
_entity_poly.pdbx_strand_id
1 'polypeptide(L)'
;MDLNKNDKSTGCKKNVILEVKNDNKLEIYESLYLTIREFEKDFGILNTNYSLKDLEKVLNPVEFADFNSFLAYSICSIFYCYLKISGDFLNNHPIKTKLKNVQSLMKEIKEKIKNNSEEKRSLTINKEASKRIIDSCVSYNKDLKKRKY
;
A
#
# COMPACT_ATOMS: atom_id res chain seq x y z
N MET A 1 63.96 36.60 5.41
CA MET A 1 63.04 37.23 4.44
C MET A 1 62.17 36.12 3.84
N ASP A 2 61.35 35.44 4.64
CA ASP A 2 60.09 35.85 5.28
C ASP A 2 58.89 35.75 4.31
N LEU A 3 58.02 34.74 4.54
CA LEU A 3 56.58 34.86 4.91
C LEU A 3 55.65 35.13 3.69
N ASN A 4 54.47 34.54 3.47
CA ASN A 4 53.58 33.61 4.17
C ASN A 4 52.34 33.33 3.24
N LYS A 5 51.82 32.10 3.24
CA LYS A 5 50.40 31.64 3.12
C LYS A 5 49.34 32.36 2.25
N ASN A 6 48.59 31.61 1.41
CA ASN A 6 47.28 31.02 1.78
C ASN A 6 46.56 30.24 0.64
N ASP A 7 46.18 29.01 0.97
CA ASP A 7 44.91 28.29 0.72
C ASP A 7 44.15 28.37 -0.62
N LYS A 8 43.93 27.18 -1.21
CA LYS A 8 42.58 26.62 -1.38
C LYS A 8 42.63 25.11 -1.65
N SER A 9 42.52 24.36 -0.55
CA SER A 9 42.08 22.96 -0.50
C SER A 9 40.68 22.83 -1.11
N THR A 10 40.52 22.01 -2.15
CA THR A 10 39.21 21.45 -2.51
C THR A 10 39.28 19.95 -2.30
N GLY A 11 38.80 19.54 -1.13
CA GLY A 11 38.84 18.16 -0.66
C GLY A 11 38.10 17.21 -1.59
N CYS A 12 38.85 16.28 -2.19
CA CYS A 12 38.33 15.02 -2.67
C CYS A 12 37.65 14.33 -1.48
N LYS A 13 36.32 14.16 -1.56
CA LYS A 13 35.51 13.54 -0.51
C LYS A 13 36.08 12.15 -0.22
N LYS A 14 36.71 12.03 0.94
CA LYS A 14 37.24 10.79 1.48
C LYS A 14 36.14 9.74 1.42
N ASN A 15 36.43 8.62 0.77
CA ASN A 15 35.66 7.39 0.93
C ASN A 15 35.48 7.15 2.42
N VAL A 16 34.25 7.31 2.91
CA VAL A 16 33.89 6.91 4.26
C VAL A 16 33.80 5.39 4.22
N ILE A 17 34.96 4.74 4.29
CA ILE A 17 35.02 3.34 4.69
C ILE A 17 34.66 3.37 6.17
N LEU A 18 33.36 3.19 6.44
CA LEU A 18 32.89 2.85 7.78
C LEU A 18 33.51 1.51 8.12
N GLU A 19 34.53 1.52 8.97
CA GLU A 19 35.03 0.32 9.64
C GLU A 19 33.94 -0.17 10.59
N VAL A 20 32.98 -0.91 10.05
CA VAL A 20 32.00 -1.65 10.82
C VAL A 20 32.78 -2.77 11.52
N LYS A 21 32.84 -2.73 12.86
CA LYS A 21 33.40 -3.79 13.69
C LYS A 21 32.86 -5.14 13.22
N ASN A 22 33.74 -6.12 13.02
CA ASN A 22 33.39 -7.43 12.44
C ASN A 22 32.22 -8.13 13.17
N ASP A 23 32.07 -7.89 14.48
CA ASP A 23 30.96 -8.45 15.28
C ASP A 23 29.59 -7.87 14.86
N ASN A 24 29.50 -6.54 14.70
CA ASN A 24 28.28 -5.88 14.24
C ASN A 24 27.92 -6.24 12.79
N LYS A 25 28.93 -6.57 11.96
CA LYS A 25 28.71 -7.01 10.59
C LYS A 25 28.00 -8.37 10.57
N LEU A 26 28.40 -9.30 11.44
CA LEU A 26 27.80 -10.62 11.57
C LEU A 26 26.34 -10.53 12.03
N GLU A 27 26.05 -9.70 13.03
CA GLU A 27 24.68 -9.48 13.54
C GLU A 27 23.72 -8.96 12.46
N ILE A 28 24.18 -8.05 11.58
CA ILE A 28 23.37 -7.54 10.47
C ILE A 28 23.05 -8.66 9.46
N TYR A 29 24.00 -9.52 9.14
CA TYR A 29 23.76 -10.64 8.22
C TYR A 29 22.81 -11.68 8.80
N GLU A 30 22.96 -12.01 10.09
CA GLU A 30 22.07 -12.94 10.78
C GLU A 30 20.63 -12.40 10.84
N SER A 31 20.46 -11.13 11.21
CA SER A 31 19.15 -10.46 11.24
C SER A 31 18.51 -10.42 9.85
N LEU A 32 19.28 -10.04 8.82
CA LEU A 32 18.79 -9.98 7.44
C LEU A 32 18.37 -11.37 6.94
N TYR A 33 19.17 -12.39 7.21
CA TYR A 33 18.91 -13.76 6.81
C TYR A 33 17.65 -14.33 7.47
N LEU A 34 17.44 -14.08 8.76
CA LEU A 34 16.21 -14.46 9.47
C LEU A 34 14.99 -13.78 8.84
N THR A 35 15.08 -12.47 8.57
CA THR A 35 13.98 -11.70 7.97
C THR A 35 13.63 -12.21 6.57
N ILE A 36 14.64 -12.52 5.74
CA ILE A 36 14.43 -13.07 4.40
C ILE A 36 13.79 -14.46 4.49
N ARG A 37 14.25 -15.31 5.41
CA ARG A 37 13.69 -16.65 5.60
C ARG A 37 12.22 -16.60 6.03
N GLU A 38 11.87 -15.71 6.96
CA GLU A 38 10.47 -15.50 7.37
C GLU A 38 9.62 -15.03 6.19
N PHE A 39 10.12 -14.06 5.43
CA PHE A 39 9.46 -13.58 4.22
C PHE A 39 9.24 -14.69 3.18
N GLU A 40 10.23 -15.53 2.91
CA GLU A 40 10.13 -16.65 1.98
C GLU A 40 9.08 -17.67 2.43
N LYS A 41 9.00 -17.95 3.73
CA LYS A 41 8.00 -18.84 4.30
C LYS A 41 6.59 -18.30 4.08
N ASP A 42 6.36 -17.02 4.40
CA ASP A 42 5.06 -16.38 4.27
C ASP A 42 4.61 -16.28 2.80
N PHE A 43 5.53 -15.90 1.90
CA PHE A 43 5.26 -15.86 0.46
C PHE A 43 5.11 -17.27 -0.14
N GLY A 44 5.78 -18.28 0.42
CA GLY A 44 5.62 -19.68 0.04
C GLY A 44 4.20 -20.19 0.31
N ILE A 45 3.57 -19.77 1.40
CA ILE A 45 2.16 -20.07 1.70
C ILE A 45 1.24 -19.46 0.64
N LEU A 46 1.53 -18.22 0.21
CA LEU A 46 0.75 -17.55 -0.83
C LEU A 46 0.82 -18.30 -2.16
N ASN A 47 2.01 -18.72 -2.58
CA ASN A 47 2.22 -19.44 -3.83
C ASN A 47 1.64 -20.86 -3.84
N THR A 48 1.53 -21.51 -2.67
CA THR A 48 1.00 -22.88 -2.55
C THR A 48 -0.52 -22.92 -2.49
N ASN A 49 -1.16 -21.93 -1.87
CA ASN A 49 -2.60 -21.93 -1.63
C ASN A 49 -3.40 -21.13 -2.66
N TYR A 50 -2.77 -20.20 -3.39
CA TYR A 50 -3.48 -19.27 -4.26
C TYR A 50 -2.81 -19.16 -5.64
N SER A 51 -3.56 -19.46 -6.70
CA SER A 51 -3.19 -19.01 -8.05
C SER A 51 -3.71 -17.60 -8.28
N LEU A 52 -2.94 -16.76 -8.97
CA LEU A 52 -3.38 -15.43 -9.40
C LEU A 52 -4.74 -15.46 -10.12
N LYS A 53 -4.99 -16.51 -10.92
CA LYS A 53 -6.24 -16.71 -11.66
C LYS A 53 -7.41 -17.10 -10.77
N ASP A 54 -7.14 -17.79 -9.66
CA ASP A 54 -8.16 -18.17 -8.71
C ASP A 54 -8.53 -16.97 -7.84
N LEU A 55 -7.54 -16.15 -7.50
CA LEU A 55 -7.72 -14.90 -6.77
C LEU A 55 -8.55 -13.88 -7.57
N GLU A 56 -8.35 -13.79 -8.89
CA GLU A 56 -9.17 -12.95 -9.78
C GLU A 56 -10.65 -13.34 -9.76
N LYS A 57 -10.96 -14.64 -9.58
CA LYS A 57 -12.35 -15.14 -9.54
C LYS A 57 -13.00 -14.97 -8.16
N VAL A 58 -12.19 -14.99 -7.10
CA VAL A 58 -12.69 -14.94 -5.71
C VAL A 58 -12.83 -13.51 -5.20
N LEU A 59 -11.96 -12.59 -5.62
CA LEU A 59 -11.96 -11.21 -5.13
C LEU A 59 -12.81 -10.28 -5.98
N ASN A 60 -13.40 -9.27 -5.34
CA ASN A 60 -14.04 -8.17 -6.04
C ASN A 60 -12.97 -7.39 -6.86
N PRO A 61 -13.28 -6.81 -8.03
CA PRO A 61 -12.25 -6.17 -8.88
C PRO A 61 -11.43 -5.08 -8.17
N VAL A 62 -12.03 -4.38 -7.20
CA VAL A 62 -11.34 -3.37 -6.40
C VAL A 62 -10.34 -4.00 -5.42
N GLU A 63 -10.72 -5.11 -4.78
CA GLU A 63 -9.84 -5.84 -3.86
C GLU A 63 -8.70 -6.53 -4.62
N PHE A 64 -9.00 -7.05 -5.81
CA PHE A 64 -7.99 -7.61 -6.72
C PHE A 64 -7.00 -6.53 -7.20
N ALA A 65 -7.48 -5.31 -7.48
CA ALA A 65 -6.61 -4.19 -7.84
C ALA A 65 -5.70 -3.75 -6.67
N ASP A 66 -6.24 -3.73 -5.44
CA ASP A 66 -5.46 -3.42 -4.22
C ASP A 66 -4.37 -4.46 -3.99
N PHE A 67 -4.72 -5.74 -4.08
CA PHE A 67 -3.77 -6.84 -3.96
C PHE A 67 -2.66 -6.79 -5.01
N ASN A 68 -2.99 -6.57 -6.29
CA ASN A 68 -1.99 -6.44 -7.35
C ASN A 68 -1.08 -5.23 -7.14
N SER A 69 -1.63 -4.11 -6.64
CA SER A 69 -0.84 -2.91 -6.34
C SER A 69 0.12 -3.15 -5.17
N PHE A 70 -0.31 -3.91 -4.16
CA PHE A 70 0.55 -4.37 -3.07
C PHE A 70 1.69 -5.27 -3.55
N LEU A 71 1.42 -6.23 -4.43
CA LEU A 71 2.46 -7.08 -5.02
C LEU A 71 3.48 -6.25 -5.82
N ALA A 72 3.00 -5.34 -6.68
CA ALA A 72 3.87 -4.45 -7.45
C ALA A 72 4.76 -3.60 -6.53
N TYR A 73 4.22 -3.10 -5.42
CA TYR A 73 4.97 -2.33 -4.43
C TYR A 73 6.03 -3.18 -3.75
N SER A 74 5.68 -4.41 -3.38
CA SER A 74 6.56 -5.36 -2.70
C SER A 74 7.76 -5.71 -3.59
N ILE A 75 7.52 -6.05 -4.86
CA ILE A 75 8.58 -6.35 -5.84
C ILE A 75 9.50 -5.14 -6.03
N CYS A 76 8.94 -3.95 -6.21
CA CYS A 76 9.74 -2.73 -6.37
C CYS A 76 10.58 -2.43 -5.12
N SER A 77 10.04 -2.71 -3.93
CA SER A 77 10.72 -2.49 -2.65
C SER A 77 11.86 -3.48 -2.43
N ILE A 78 11.64 -4.76 -2.73
CA ILE A 78 12.69 -5.79 -2.64
C ILE A 78 13.82 -5.48 -3.62
N PHE A 79 13.48 -5.08 -4.85
CA PHE A 79 14.49 -4.68 -5.83
C PHE A 79 15.25 -3.42 -5.40
N TYR A 80 14.58 -2.45 -4.78
CA TYR A 80 15.23 -1.29 -4.18
C TYR A 80 16.19 -1.67 -3.04
N CYS A 81 15.81 -2.63 -2.19
CA CYS A 81 16.67 -3.18 -1.15
C CYS A 81 17.89 -3.90 -1.75
N TYR A 82 17.70 -4.70 -2.80
CA TYR A 82 18.79 -5.32 -3.55
C TYR A 82 19.79 -4.28 -4.06
N LEU A 83 19.32 -3.23 -4.74
CA LEU A 83 20.20 -2.17 -5.25
C LEU A 83 20.97 -1.45 -4.13
N LYS A 84 20.35 -1.29 -2.94
CA LYS A 84 21.03 -0.76 -1.76
C LYS A 84 22.16 -1.66 -1.26
N ILE A 85 21.94 -2.97 -1.27
CA ILE A 85 22.93 -3.96 -0.81
C ILE A 85 24.07 -4.09 -1.82
N SER A 86 23.76 -4.08 -3.12
CA SER A 86 24.74 -4.22 -4.21
C SER A 86 25.65 -3.00 -4.39
N GLY A 87 25.38 -1.89 -3.70
CA GLY A 87 26.18 -0.66 -3.80
C GLY A 87 25.93 0.14 -5.08
N ASP A 88 24.88 -0.18 -5.84
CA ASP A 88 24.53 0.54 -7.06
C ASP A 88 23.99 1.95 -6.76
N PHE A 89 24.31 2.91 -7.64
CA PHE A 89 23.93 4.31 -7.47
C PHE A 89 22.40 4.52 -7.57
N LEU A 90 21.73 4.47 -6.42
CA LEU A 90 20.29 4.72 -6.28
C LEU A 90 19.86 6.16 -6.58
N ASN A 91 20.79 7.11 -6.66
CA ASN A 91 20.45 8.53 -6.82
C ASN A 91 19.74 8.82 -8.15
N ASN A 92 20.16 8.17 -9.24
CA ASN A 92 19.55 8.32 -10.56
C ASN A 92 18.78 7.09 -11.04
N HIS A 93 18.60 6.07 -10.19
CA HIS A 93 17.95 4.84 -10.62
C HIS A 93 16.42 5.02 -10.79
N PRO A 94 15.82 4.62 -11.93
CA PRO A 94 14.40 4.81 -12.24
C PRO A 94 13.45 4.09 -11.27
N ILE A 95 13.96 3.17 -10.45
CA ILE A 95 13.19 2.48 -9.41
C ILE A 95 12.53 3.44 -8.43
N LYS A 96 13.17 4.58 -8.11
CA LYS A 96 12.57 5.58 -7.20
C LYS A 96 11.29 6.16 -7.79
N THR A 97 11.30 6.43 -9.09
CA THR A 97 10.11 6.90 -9.82
C THR A 97 9.05 5.81 -9.88
N LYS A 98 9.44 4.56 -10.21
CA LYS A 98 8.49 3.43 -10.22
C LYS A 98 7.83 3.21 -8.86
N LEU A 99 8.60 3.28 -7.78
CA LEU A 99 8.09 3.11 -6.42
C LEU A 99 7.12 4.23 -6.03
N LYS A 100 7.42 5.49 -6.39
CA LYS A 100 6.48 6.61 -6.21
C LYS A 100 5.18 6.42 -7.01
N ASN A 101 5.29 5.95 -8.26
CA ASN A 101 4.12 5.70 -9.10
C ASN A 101 3.22 4.63 -8.51
N VAL A 102 3.80 3.51 -8.05
CA VAL A 102 3.02 2.44 -7.40
C VAL A 102 2.37 2.94 -6.10
N GLN A 103 3.09 3.72 -5.30
CA GLN A 103 2.50 4.34 -4.10
C GLN A 103 1.33 5.28 -4.43
N SER A 104 1.41 6.03 -5.53
CA SER A 104 0.31 6.87 -6.00
C SER A 104 -0.92 6.04 -6.37
N LEU A 105 -0.72 4.94 -7.11
CA LEU A 105 -1.80 4.03 -7.49
C LEU A 105 -2.46 3.37 -6.27
N MET A 106 -1.68 2.94 -5.28
CA MET A 106 -2.21 2.41 -4.02
C MET A 106 -3.07 3.43 -3.27
N LYS A 107 -2.68 4.72 -3.29
CA LYS A 107 -3.50 5.78 -2.67
C LYS A 107 -4.83 5.96 -3.39
N GLU A 108 -4.81 6.01 -4.72
CA GLU A 108 -6.01 6.17 -5.53
C GLU A 108 -7.01 5.00 -5.29
N ILE A 109 -6.51 3.76 -5.21
CA ILE A 109 -7.33 2.59 -4.93
C ILE A 109 -7.97 2.70 -3.53
N LYS A 110 -7.19 3.09 -2.52
CA LYS A 110 -7.71 3.29 -1.15
C LYS A 110 -8.77 4.38 -1.07
N GLU A 111 -8.59 5.48 -1.78
CA GLU A 111 -9.60 6.55 -1.87
C GLU A 111 -10.89 6.03 -2.52
N LYS A 112 -10.79 5.25 -3.61
CA LYS A 112 -11.94 4.62 -4.26
C LYS A 112 -12.67 3.62 -3.35
N ILE A 113 -11.94 2.83 -2.55
CA ILE A 113 -12.54 1.93 -1.55
C ILE A 113 -13.33 2.73 -0.51
N LYS A 114 -12.74 3.83 -0.01
CA LYS A 114 -13.36 4.68 1.01
C LYS A 114 -14.66 5.33 0.48
N ASN A 115 -14.62 5.91 -0.72
CA ASN A 115 -15.78 6.57 -1.32
C ASN A 115 -16.95 5.59 -1.56
N ASN A 116 -16.66 4.37 -2.03
CA ASN A 116 -17.69 3.31 -2.18
C ASN A 116 -18.32 2.90 -0.83
N SER A 117 -17.58 2.96 0.27
CA SER A 117 -18.10 2.66 1.61
C SER A 117 -19.01 3.77 2.16
N GLU A 118 -18.72 5.02 1.80
CA GLU A 118 -19.50 6.19 2.20
C GLU A 118 -20.80 6.31 1.38
N GLU A 119 -20.76 6.02 0.08
CA GLU A 119 -21.97 5.96 -0.77
C GLU A 119 -22.92 4.83 -0.35
N LYS A 120 -22.40 3.67 0.07
CA LYS A 120 -23.23 2.60 0.65
C LYS A 120 -23.91 3.00 1.96
N ARG A 121 -23.37 4.00 2.68
CA ARG A 121 -23.93 4.50 3.95
C ARG A 121 -24.91 5.66 3.75
N SER A 122 -24.93 6.31 2.58
CA SER A 122 -25.81 7.44 2.26
C SER A 122 -27.06 7.04 1.46
N LEU A 123 -27.68 5.91 1.78
CA LEU A 123 -29.11 5.75 1.50
C LEU A 123 -29.86 6.77 2.37
N THR A 124 -29.94 7.99 1.86
CA THR A 124 -30.59 9.11 2.54
C THR A 124 -32.08 8.85 2.48
N ILE A 125 -32.64 8.35 3.58
CA ILE A 125 -34.08 8.07 3.68
C ILE A 125 -34.83 9.38 3.43
N ASN A 126 -35.57 9.44 2.31
CA ASN A 126 -36.44 10.55 2.02
C ASN A 126 -37.63 10.54 2.99
N LYS A 127 -37.50 11.27 4.10
CA LYS A 127 -38.48 11.33 5.19
C LYS A 127 -39.89 11.68 4.70
N GLU A 128 -39.99 12.52 3.67
CA GLU A 128 -41.25 12.95 3.10
C GLU A 128 -41.92 11.82 2.28
N ALA A 129 -41.13 11.11 1.47
CA ALA A 129 -41.62 9.93 0.75
C ALA A 129 -42.01 8.81 1.72
N SER A 130 -41.21 8.55 2.76
CA SER A 130 -41.53 7.58 3.81
C SER A 130 -42.83 7.95 4.54
N LYS A 131 -43.03 9.24 4.87
CA LYS A 131 -44.26 9.71 5.50
C LYS A 131 -45.48 9.48 4.60
N ARG A 132 -45.39 9.80 3.29
CA ARG A 132 -46.47 9.55 2.33
C ARG A 132 -46.84 8.06 2.24
N ILE A 133 -45.86 7.17 2.23
CA ILE A 133 -46.10 5.72 2.20
C ILE A 133 -46.81 5.27 3.48
N ILE A 134 -46.35 5.73 4.65
CA ILE A 134 -46.97 5.40 5.94
C ILE A 134 -48.41 5.92 6.00
N ASP A 135 -48.64 7.18 5.64
CA ASP A 135 -49.97 7.80 5.67
C ASP A 135 -50.95 7.08 4.72
N SER A 136 -50.48 6.68 3.53
CA SER A 136 -51.26 5.91 2.57
C SER A 136 -51.65 4.54 3.13
N CYS A 137 -50.70 3.78 3.70
CA CYS A 137 -50.97 2.49 4.32
C CYS A 137 -51.93 2.60 5.52
N VAL A 138 -51.79 3.64 6.34
CA VAL A 138 -52.67 3.88 7.49
C VAL A 138 -54.09 4.23 7.02
N SER A 139 -54.23 5.09 6.01
CA SER A 139 -55.54 5.45 5.46
C SER A 139 -56.24 4.23 4.86
N TYR A 140 -55.54 3.46 4.03
CA TYR A 140 -56.09 2.26 3.40
C TYR A 140 -56.61 1.25 4.44
N ASN A 141 -55.88 1.05 5.54
CA ASN A 141 -56.32 0.18 6.63
C ASN A 141 -57.57 0.70 7.35
N LYS A 142 -57.71 2.02 7.52
CA LYS A 142 -58.93 2.62 8.10
C LYS A 142 -60.13 2.40 7.19
N ASP A 143 -59.94 2.55 5.88
CA ASP A 143 -61.01 2.36 4.89
C ASP A 143 -61.44 0.89 4.78
N LEU A 144 -60.51 -0.05 4.90
CA LEU A 144 -60.82 -1.48 4.98
C LEU A 144 -61.63 -1.85 6.23
N LYS A 145 -61.34 -1.24 7.38
CA LYS A 145 -62.11 -1.46 8.61
C LYS A 145 -63.53 -0.93 8.51
N LYS A 146 -63.73 0.22 7.84
CA LYS A 146 -65.06 0.81 7.62
C LYS A 146 -65.93 0.00 6.67
N ARG A 147 -65.34 -0.73 5.71
CA ARG A 147 -66.07 -1.58 4.75
C ARG A 147 -66.46 -2.96 5.30
N LYS A 148 -65.92 -3.36 6.46
CA LYS A 148 -66.23 -4.64 7.12
C LYS A 148 -67.39 -4.55 8.13
N TYR A 149 -67.97 -3.36 8.31
CA TYR A 149 -69.18 -3.12 9.09
C TYR A 149 -70.30 -2.62 8.18
#